data_AF-A0A936HJR5-F1
#
_entry.id   AF-A0A936HJR5-F1
#
_cell.length_a   1.000
_cell.length_b   1.000
_cell.length_c   1.000
_cell.angle_alpha   90.00
_cell.angle_beta   90.00
_cell.angle_gamma   90.00
#
_symmetry.space_group_name_H-M   'P 1'
#
loop_
_entity.id
_entity.type
_entity.pdbx_description
1 polymer ?
#
loop_
_entity_poly.entity_id
_entity_poly.type
_entity_poly.pdbx_seq_one_letter_code
_entity_poly.pdbx_strand_id
1 'polypeptide(L)'
;MTPRLYVAHPYTGQEDDAYHAALWFCACAFRRGWHPYSPIVHWHVIAASHNLPTDAATWAGINERELRQSDALAVLKLTGWQNSEGLRMELAWAELYGLPVRWFEWTHQAGWIEVTP
;
A
#
# COMPACT_ATOMS: atom_id res chain seq x y z
N MET A 1 -19.00 -6.31 -8.78
CA MET A 1 -17.68 -5.98 -9.33
C MET A 1 -16.62 -6.40 -8.31
N THR A 2 -15.43 -6.78 -8.77
CA THR A 2 -14.32 -7.19 -7.90
C THR A 2 -13.57 -5.95 -7.42
N PRO A 3 -13.44 -5.67 -6.11
CA PRO A 3 -12.95 -4.38 -5.63
C PRO A 3 -11.43 -4.23 -5.83
N ARG A 4 -11.02 -3.04 -6.27
CA ARG A 4 -9.63 -2.58 -6.39
C ARG A 4 -9.15 -2.02 -5.06
N LEU A 5 -8.03 -2.54 -4.57
CA LEU A 5 -7.42 -2.09 -3.31
C LEU A 5 -6.10 -1.41 -3.60
N TYR A 6 -6.00 -0.12 -3.29
CA TYR A 6 -4.70 0.53 -3.23
C TYR A 6 -4.02 0.14 -1.92
N VAL A 7 -2.79 -0.37 -1.97
CA VAL A 7 -2.06 -0.89 -0.80
C VAL A 7 -0.99 0.11 -0.39
N ALA A 8 -1.15 0.66 0.83
CA ALA A 8 -0.28 1.65 1.43
C ALA A 8 0.39 1.12 2.70
N HIS A 9 1.67 1.47 2.90
CA HIS A 9 2.44 1.10 4.08
C HIS A 9 3.72 1.96 4.16
N PRO A 10 4.35 2.09 5.35
CA PRO A 10 5.69 2.67 5.44
C PRO A 10 6.69 1.83 4.64
N TYR A 11 7.62 2.52 3.97
CA TYR A 11 8.64 1.90 3.12
C TYR A 11 10.06 2.34 3.51
N THR A 12 10.30 3.65 3.63
CA THR A 12 11.61 4.23 3.95
C THR A 12 12.21 3.66 5.23
N GLY A 13 13.45 3.18 5.16
CA GLY A 13 14.22 2.63 6.29
C GLY A 13 13.93 1.16 6.62
N GLN A 14 13.09 0.50 5.81
CA GLN A 14 12.72 -0.91 5.96
C GLN A 14 12.31 -1.52 4.61
N GLU A 15 13.01 -1.14 3.54
CA GLU A 15 12.57 -1.32 2.15
C GLU A 15 12.32 -2.78 1.77
N ASP A 16 13.24 -3.69 2.11
CA ASP A 16 13.14 -5.12 1.78
C ASP A 16 11.97 -5.78 2.54
N ASP A 17 11.88 -5.55 3.86
CA ASP A 17 10.82 -6.09 4.71
C ASP A 17 9.45 -5.54 4.28
N ALA A 18 9.38 -4.25 3.99
CA ALA A 18 8.16 -3.60 3.51
C ALA A 18 7.71 -4.14 2.15
N TYR A 19 8.64 -4.33 1.21
CA TYR A 19 8.36 -4.93 -0.09
C TYR A 19 7.81 -6.35 0.07
N HIS A 20 8.46 -7.20 0.87
CA HIS A 20 8.00 -8.58 1.07
C HIS A 20 6.66 -8.66 1.81
N ALA A 21 6.43 -7.79 2.79
CA ALA A 21 5.16 -7.69 3.50
C ALA A 21 4.01 -7.33 2.54
N ALA A 22 4.21 -6.33 1.68
CA ALA A 22 3.24 -5.91 0.68
C ALA A 22 3.04 -6.96 -0.41
N LEU A 23 4.12 -7.61 -0.87
CA LEU A 23 4.07 -8.71 -1.84
C LEU A 23 3.18 -9.85 -1.32
N TRP A 24 3.36 -10.24 -0.06
CA TRP A 24 2.50 -11.24 0.58
C TRP A 24 1.05 -10.75 0.68
N PHE A 25 0.84 -9.51 1.13
CA PHE A 25 -0.50 -8.95 1.20
C PHE A 25 -1.22 -9.01 -0.15
N CYS A 26 -0.56 -8.59 -1.23
CA CYS A 26 -1.10 -8.66 -2.59
C CYS A 26 -1.52 -10.09 -2.96
N ALA A 27 -0.70 -11.10 -2.67
CA ALA A 27 -1.06 -12.50 -2.93
C ALA A 27 -2.29 -12.95 -2.12
N CYS A 28 -2.38 -12.56 -0.84
CA CYS A 28 -3.53 -12.88 0.00
C CYS A 28 -4.81 -12.15 -0.45
N ALA A 29 -4.70 -10.87 -0.80
CA ALA A 29 -5.81 -10.06 -1.32
C ALA A 29 -6.35 -10.62 -2.64
N PHE A 30 -5.46 -10.99 -3.56
CA PHE A 30 -5.85 -11.63 -4.82
C PHE A 30 -6.64 -12.93 -4.60
N ARG A 31 -6.16 -13.80 -3.70
CA ARG A 31 -6.87 -15.06 -3.34
C ARG A 31 -8.23 -14.83 -2.71
N ARG A 32 -8.46 -13.67 -2.09
CA ARG A 32 -9.76 -13.25 -1.53
C ARG A 32 -10.70 -12.63 -2.57
N GLY A 33 -10.28 -12.57 -3.84
CA GLY A 33 -11.06 -11.95 -4.91
C GLY A 33 -11.03 -10.44 -4.84
N TRP A 34 -9.90 -9.83 -4.44
CA TRP A 34 -9.66 -8.40 -4.58
C TRP A 34 -8.60 -8.17 -5.67
N HIS A 35 -8.55 -6.96 -6.22
CA HIS A 35 -7.54 -6.52 -7.17
C HIS A 35 -6.56 -5.54 -6.50
N PRO A 36 -5.49 -6.03 -5.85
CA PRO A 36 -4.56 -5.16 -5.16
C PRO A 36 -3.62 -4.44 -6.14
N TYR A 37 -3.44 -3.15 -5.94
CA TYR A 37 -2.35 -2.35 -6.51
C TYR A 37 -1.47 -1.85 -5.36
N SER A 38 -0.20 -2.23 -5.35
CA SER A 38 0.80 -1.72 -4.40
C SER A 38 1.88 -0.99 -5.18
N PRO A 39 2.07 0.33 -5.02
CA PRO A 39 3.13 1.06 -5.70
C PRO A 39 4.50 0.42 -5.49
N ILE A 40 4.78 0.00 -4.25
CA ILE A 40 6.04 -0.64 -3.89
C ILE A 40 6.21 -1.97 -4.64
N VAL A 41 5.21 -2.87 -4.62
CA VAL A 41 5.33 -4.15 -5.35
C VAL A 41 5.46 -3.94 -6.85
N HIS A 42 4.75 -2.96 -7.42
CA HIS A 42 4.74 -2.73 -8.87
C HIS A 42 6.02 -2.05 -9.36
N TRP A 43 6.60 -1.16 -8.57
CA TRP A 43 7.68 -0.29 -9.03
C TRP A 43 9.03 -0.50 -8.36
N HIS A 44 9.11 -1.14 -7.19
CA HIS A 44 10.39 -1.31 -6.46
C HIS A 44 11.48 -1.98 -7.31
N VAL A 45 11.19 -3.15 -7.89
CA VAL A 45 12.17 -3.89 -8.71
C VAL A 45 12.54 -3.13 -9.98
N ILE A 46 11.56 -2.49 -10.62
CA ILE A 46 11.79 -1.69 -11.84
C ILE A 46 12.67 -0.49 -11.52
N ALA A 47 12.34 0.24 -10.46
CA ALA A 47 13.08 1.42 -10.03
C ALA A 47 14.51 1.08 -9.64
N ALA A 48 14.71 0.02 -8.86
CA ALA A 48 16.03 -0.46 -8.47
C ALA A 48 16.86 -0.94 -9.67
N SER A 49 16.25 -1.70 -10.61
CA SER A 49 16.97 -2.28 -11.76
C SER A 49 17.35 -1.26 -12.83
N HIS A 50 16.64 -0.12 -12.89
CA HIS A 50 16.83 0.90 -13.91
C HIS A 50 17.24 2.27 -13.35
N ASN A 51 17.63 2.35 -12.07
CA ASN A 51 18.03 3.59 -11.39
C ASN A 51 16.99 4.71 -11.54
N LEU A 52 15.70 4.37 -11.41
CA LEU A 52 14.64 5.38 -11.41
C LEU A 52 14.66 6.15 -10.08
N PRO A 53 14.08 7.37 -10.04
CA PRO A 53 13.96 8.12 -8.80
C PRO A 53 13.23 7.31 -7.72
N THR A 54 13.62 7.48 -6.47
CA THR A 54 13.04 6.79 -5.30
C THR A 54 12.31 7.74 -4.37
N ASP A 55 12.28 9.04 -4.69
CA ASP A 55 11.65 10.06 -3.87
C ASP A 55 10.13 10.05 -4.02
N ALA A 56 9.43 10.30 -2.92
CA ALA A 56 7.97 10.27 -2.88
C ALA A 56 7.31 11.31 -3.80
N ALA A 57 7.96 12.45 -4.06
CA ALA A 57 7.40 13.52 -4.89
C ALA A 57 7.30 13.10 -6.36
N THR A 58 8.30 12.39 -6.88
CA THR A 58 8.27 11.83 -8.24
C THR A 58 7.12 10.84 -8.43
N TRP A 59 6.85 10.00 -7.43
CA TRP A 59 5.81 8.96 -7.52
C TRP A 59 4.42 9.44 -7.12
N ALA A 60 4.29 10.59 -6.45
CA ALA A 60 3.03 11.10 -5.92
C ALA A 60 1.91 11.17 -6.97
N GLY A 61 2.21 11.66 -8.18
CA GLY A 61 1.20 11.78 -9.24
C GLY A 61 0.70 10.44 -9.78
N ILE A 62 1.55 9.40 -9.80
CA ILE A 62 1.16 8.03 -10.17
C ILE A 62 0.32 7.45 -9.04
N ASN A 63 0.81 7.56 -7.80
CA ASN A 63 0.15 7.03 -6.61
C ASN A 63 -1.24 7.61 -6.41
N GLU A 64 -1.39 8.94 -6.51
CA GLU A 64 -2.68 9.63 -6.41
C GLU A 64 -3.66 9.16 -7.50
N ARG A 65 -3.19 9.02 -8.75
CA ARG A 65 -4.02 8.56 -9.86
C ARG A 65 -4.54 7.15 -9.62
N GLU A 66 -3.69 6.23 -9.19
CA GLU A 66 -4.06 4.84 -8.95
C GLU A 66 -4.97 4.71 -7.72
N LEU A 67 -4.71 5.49 -6.67
CA LEU A 67 -5.56 5.55 -5.49
C LEU A 67 -6.97 6.05 -5.86
N ARG A 68 -7.07 7.14 -6.64
CA ARG A 68 -8.35 7.71 -7.06
C ARG A 68 -9.21 6.75 -7.91
N GLN A 69 -8.60 5.78 -8.57
CA GLN A 69 -9.29 4.74 -9.36
C GLN A 69 -9.57 3.46 -8.58
N SER A 70 -9.18 3.41 -7.30
CA SER A 70 -9.39 2.26 -6.44
C SER A 70 -10.72 2.36 -5.69
N ASP A 71 -11.24 1.22 -5.22
CA ASP A 71 -12.49 1.16 -4.45
C ASP A 71 -12.25 1.35 -2.95
N ALA A 72 -11.04 1.12 -2.47
CA ALA A 72 -10.64 1.36 -1.08
C ALA A 72 -9.12 1.51 -0.94
N LEU A 73 -8.71 2.16 0.14
CA LEU A 73 -7.32 2.22 0.61
C LEU A 73 -7.10 1.10 1.65
N ALA A 74 -6.21 0.16 1.36
CA ALA A 74 -5.73 -0.85 2.30
C ALA A 74 -4.42 -0.40 2.95
N VAL A 75 -4.43 -0.16 4.27
CA VAL A 75 -3.26 0.27 5.03
C VAL A 75 -2.67 -0.92 5.78
N LEU A 76 -1.41 -1.26 5.51
CA LEU A 76 -0.68 -2.26 6.29
C LEU A 76 0.02 -1.58 7.47
N LYS A 77 -0.36 -1.93 8.70
CA LYS A 77 0.21 -1.40 9.94
C LYS A 77 1.57 -2.04 10.23
N LEU A 78 2.56 -1.73 9.38
CA LEU A 78 3.96 -2.07 9.61
C LEU A 78 4.59 -1.14 10.66
N THR A 79 5.73 -1.54 11.23
CA THR A 79 6.46 -0.70 12.19
C THR A 79 6.68 0.71 11.64
N GLY A 80 6.44 1.73 12.48
CA GLY A 80 6.63 3.13 12.11
C GLY A 80 5.55 3.73 11.21
N TRP A 81 4.44 3.03 10.93
CA TRP A 81 3.37 3.53 10.06
C TRP A 81 2.84 4.91 10.49
N GLN A 82 2.77 5.18 11.80
CA GLN A 82 2.28 6.45 12.34
C GLN A 82 3.13 7.67 11.92
N ASN A 83 4.40 7.43 11.58
CA ASN A 83 5.36 8.47 11.21
C ASN A 83 5.59 8.54 9.70
N SER A 84 4.88 7.74 8.90
CA SER A 84 5.09 7.68 7.45
C SER A 84 4.45 8.86 6.74
N GLU A 85 5.28 9.73 6.17
CA GLU A 85 4.79 10.90 5.42
C GLU A 85 3.99 10.50 4.17
N GLY A 86 4.45 9.49 3.44
CA GLY A 86 3.74 8.94 2.29
C GLY A 86 2.37 8.40 2.66
N LEU A 87 2.28 7.62 3.74
CA LEU A 87 1.00 7.08 4.22
C LEU A 87 0.03 8.19 4.65
N ARG A 88 0.52 9.24 5.35
CA ARG A 88 -0.33 10.39 5.71
C ARG A 88 -0.90 11.08 4.47
N MET A 89 -0.09 11.22 3.42
CA MET A 89 -0.53 11.82 2.16
C MET A 89 -1.59 10.95 1.48
N GLU A 90 -1.40 9.63 1.43
CA GLU A 90 -2.38 8.68 0.88
C GLU A 90 -3.69 8.64 1.68
N LEU A 91 -3.61 8.73 3.02
CA LEU A 91 -4.79 8.85 3.88
C LEU A 91 -5.58 10.14 3.60
N ALA A 92 -4.89 11.28 3.44
CA ALA A 92 -5.52 12.54 3.10
C ALA A 92 -6.21 12.51 1.72
N TRP A 93 -5.60 11.84 0.74
CA TRP A 93 -6.23 11.61 -0.56
C TRP A 93 -7.44 10.68 -0.47
N ALA A 94 -7.36 9.60 0.31
CA ALA A 94 -8.50 8.71 0.52
C ALA A 94 -9.69 9.45 1.15
N GLU A 95 -9.44 10.32 2.14
CA GLU A 95 -10.45 11.20 2.72
C GLU A 95 -11.05 12.15 1.67
N LEU A 96 -10.19 12.84 0.91
CA LEU A 96 -10.60 13.76 -0.16
C LEU A 96 -11.49 13.08 -1.22
N TYR A 97 -11.21 11.82 -1.54
CA TYR A 97 -11.94 11.04 -2.54
C TYR A 97 -13.12 10.24 -1.97
N GLY A 98 -13.36 10.29 -0.67
CA GLY A 98 -14.41 9.52 0.00
C GLY A 98 -14.18 8.00 -0.07
N LEU A 99 -12.92 7.57 -0.18
CA LEU A 99 -12.54 6.17 -0.25
C LEU A 99 -12.54 5.54 1.15
N PRO A 100 -13.16 4.38 1.35
CA PRO A 100 -13.06 3.67 2.61
C PRO A 100 -11.61 3.24 2.88
N VAL A 101 -11.17 3.40 4.12
CA VAL A 101 -9.85 2.97 4.60
C VAL A 101 -10.01 1.67 5.38
N ARG A 102 -9.25 0.65 5.00
CA ARG A 102 -9.24 -0.68 5.62
C ARG A 102 -7.86 -0.94 6.21
N TRP A 103 -7.80 -1.26 7.50
CA TRP A 103 -6.53 -1.42 8.21
C TRP A 103 -6.19 -2.90 8.34
N PHE A 104 -4.93 -3.24 8.14
CA PHE A 104 -4.47 -4.62 8.18
C PHE A 104 -3.24 -4.76 9.08
N GLU A 105 -3.24 -5.83 9.87
CA GLU A 105 -2.12 -6.24 10.71
C GLU A 105 -1.70 -7.66 10.36
N TRP A 106 -0.40 -7.94 10.52
CA TRP A 106 0.14 -9.27 10.36
C TRP A 106 0.04 -10.06 11.66
N THR A 107 -0.45 -11.29 11.58
CA THR A 107 -0.43 -12.25 12.70
C THR A 107 0.26 -13.54 12.29
N HIS A 108 1.04 -14.14 13.18
CA HIS A 108 1.69 -15.43 12.91
C HIS A 108 0.71 -16.60 12.70
N GLN A 109 -0.54 -16.46 13.16
CA GLN A 109 -1.54 -17.53 13.13
C GLN A 109 -2.42 -17.48 11.87
N ALA A 110 -2.85 -16.29 11.44
CA ALA A 110 -3.82 -16.11 10.36
C ALA A 110 -3.29 -15.27 9.19
N GLY A 111 -2.05 -14.80 9.28
CA GLY A 111 -1.46 -13.85 8.36
C GLY A 111 -2.11 -12.49 8.42
N TRP A 112 -2.30 -11.85 7.26
CA TRP A 112 -2.95 -10.55 7.15
C TRP A 112 -4.43 -10.63 7.52
N ILE A 113 -4.79 -9.96 8.62
CA ILE A 113 -6.16 -9.78 9.09
C ILE A 113 -6.56 -8.32 9.00
N GLU A 114 -7.84 -8.06 8.73
CA GLU A 114 -8.39 -6.72 8.82
C GLU A 114 -8.68 -6.37 10.28
N VAL A 115 -8.36 -5.15 10.67
CA VAL A 115 -8.55 -4.62 12.02
C VAL A 115 -9.27 -3.28 11.96
N THR A 116 -9.87 -2.89 13.08
CA THR A 116 -10.34 -1.51 13.29
C THR A 116 -9.12 -0.59 13.44
N PRO A 117 -9.17 0.67 12.96
CA PRO A 117 -8.07 1.64 13.06
C PRO A 117 -7.40 1.67 14.45
#